data_AF-A0A3N7EZM3-F1
#
_entry.id   AF-A0A3N7EZM3-F1
#
_cell.length_a   1.000
_cell.length_b   1.000
_cell.length_c   1.000
_cell.angle_alpha   90.00
_cell.angle_beta   90.00
_cell.angle_gamma   90.00
#
_symmetry.space_group_name_H-M   'P 1'
#
loop_
_entity.id
_entity.type
_entity.pdbx_description
1 polymer ?
#
loop_
_entity_poly.entity_id
_entity_poly.type
_entity_poly.pdbx_seq_one_letter_code
_entity_poly.pdbx_strand_id
1 'polypeptide(L)'
;MYSIEVNGTSGEEVNEFTPIEKFKIFNKNNLWVNLKAIKRLVEADALKMEIILNPKDVDGVEFLQLETAAGAAVRFIDHAIGINVP
;
A
#
# COMPACT_ATOMS: atom_id res chain seq x y z
N MET A 1 9.33 6.20 -4.93
CA MET A 1 8.83 6.08 -3.54
C MET A 1 8.07 4.77 -3.44
N TYR A 2 8.12 4.08 -2.30
CA TYR A 2 7.40 2.82 -2.07
C TYR A 2 6.60 2.92 -0.77
N SER A 3 5.38 2.36 -0.76
CA SER A 3 4.57 2.13 0.44
C SER A 3 4.64 0.65 0.76
N ILE A 4 4.88 0.31 2.02
CA ILE A 4 4.92 -1.07 2.50
C ILE A 4 3.78 -1.23 3.48
N GLU A 5 2.98 -2.27 3.31
CA GLU A 5 1.83 -2.57 4.15
C GLU A 5 2.14 -3.77 5.05
N VAL A 6 1.86 -3.65 6.34
CA VAL A 6 2.13 -4.72 7.32
C VAL A 6 1.10 -5.85 7.20
N ASN A 7 -0.13 -5.54 6.78
CA ASN A 7 -1.15 -6.56 6.54
C ASN A 7 -0.72 -7.48 5.39
N GLY A 8 -0.80 -8.78 5.60
CA GLY A 8 -0.36 -9.80 4.62
C GLY A 8 1.13 -10.12 4.64
N THR A 9 1.92 -9.44 5.48
CA THR A 9 3.34 -9.72 5.70
C THR A 9 3.51 -10.87 6.71
N SER A 10 4.53 -11.71 6.54
CA SER A 10 4.79 -12.83 7.46
C SER A 10 5.26 -12.36 8.83
N GLY A 11 5.01 -13.12 9.89
CA GLY A 11 5.34 -12.71 11.26
C GLY A 11 6.83 -12.40 11.50
N GLU A 12 7.74 -13.03 10.74
CA GLU A 12 9.18 -12.74 10.80
C GLU A 12 9.51 -11.37 10.20
N GLU A 13 8.92 -11.04 9.04
CA GLU A 13 9.09 -9.76 8.36
C GLU A 13 8.43 -8.60 9.15
N VAL A 14 7.30 -8.84 9.83
CA VAL A 14 6.64 -7.84 10.70
C VAL A 14 7.60 -7.33 11.78
N ASN A 15 8.44 -8.20 12.35
CA ASN A 15 9.44 -7.81 13.35
C ASN A 15 10.51 -6.88 12.77
N GLU A 16 10.75 -6.92 11.45
CA GLU A 16 11.65 -5.99 10.77
C GLU A 16 11.01 -4.61 10.53
N PHE A 17 9.68 -4.55 10.39
CA PHE A 17 8.89 -3.34 10.14
C PHE A 17 8.44 -2.59 11.40
N THR A 18 8.46 -3.25 12.56
CA THR A 18 8.01 -2.69 13.84
C THR A 18 8.96 -1.62 14.45
N PRO A 19 10.30 -1.68 14.30
CA PRO A 19 11.19 -0.69 14.90
C PRO A 19 10.99 0.72 14.32
N ILE A 20 10.44 1.63 15.13
CA ILE A 20 10.29 3.07 14.82
C ILE A 20 11.63 3.73 14.46
N GLU A 21 12.74 3.18 14.97
CA GLU A 21 14.09 3.63 14.67
C GLU A 21 14.46 3.45 13.19
N LYS A 22 13.93 2.40 12.55
CA LYS A 22 14.12 2.10 11.12
C LYS A 22 13.14 2.87 10.23
N PHE A 23 11.86 2.93 10.63
CA PHE A 23 10.79 3.58 9.86
C PHE A 23 10.24 4.78 10.63
N LYS A 24 10.71 5.98 10.27
CA LYS A 24 10.36 7.24 10.95
C LYS A 24 9.15 7.97 10.37
N ILE A 25 8.67 7.53 9.21
CA ILE A 25 7.56 8.17 8.48
C ILE A 25 6.52 7.09 8.19
N PHE A 26 5.28 7.37 8.56
CA PHE A 26 4.13 6.50 8.31
C PHE A 26 3.14 7.19 7.39
N ASN A 27 2.57 6.42 6.45
CA ASN A 27 1.56 6.92 5.54
C ASN A 27 0.25 7.17 6.31
N LYS A 28 -0.20 8.44 6.40
CA LYS A 28 -1.50 8.81 7.01
C LYS A 28 -2.70 8.54 6.09
N ASN A 29 -2.47 7.97 4.90
CA ASN A 29 -3.46 7.74 3.84
C ASN A 29 -4.14 9.02 3.29
N ASN A 30 -3.51 10.18 3.52
CA ASN A 30 -3.87 11.43 2.87
C ASN A 30 -3.13 11.50 1.52
N LEU A 31 -3.88 11.31 0.43
CA LEU A 31 -3.32 11.22 -0.92
C LEU A 31 -3.88 12.34 -1.80
N TRP A 32 -2.99 13.07 -2.48
CA TRP A 32 -3.35 14.03 -3.53
C TRP A 32 -2.84 13.51 -4.86
N VAL A 33 -3.73 13.38 -5.83
CA VAL A 33 -3.41 12.76 -7.12
C VAL A 33 -3.86 13.63 -8.29
N ASN A 34 -3.05 13.63 -9.36
CA ASN A 34 -3.46 14.20 -10.63
C ASN A 34 -4.33 13.20 -11.39
N LEU A 35 -5.62 13.49 -11.54
CA LEU A 35 -6.57 12.59 -12.21
C LEU A 35 -6.20 12.27 -13.67
N LYS A 36 -5.55 13.19 -14.39
CA LYS A 36 -5.09 12.93 -15.77
C LYS A 36 -3.95 11.90 -15.77
N ALA A 37 -3.07 11.92 -14.78
CA ALA A 37 -2.01 10.93 -14.64
C ALA A 37 -2.59 9.56 -14.31
N ILE A 38 -3.51 9.48 -13.34
CA ILE A 38 -4.20 8.24 -12.99
C ILE A 38 -4.94 7.66 -14.19
N LYS A 39 -5.67 8.49 -14.94
CA LYS A 39 -6.37 8.06 -16.15
C LYS A 39 -5.43 7.37 -17.15
N ARG A 40 -4.27 7.97 -17.44
CA ARG A 40 -3.26 7.37 -18.35
C ARG A 40 -2.76 6.02 -17.85
N LEU A 41 -2.50 5.90 -16.54
CA LEU A 41 -2.01 4.66 -15.94
C LEU A 41 -3.08 3.54 -15.99
N VAL A 42 -4.34 3.89 -15.79
CA VAL A 42 -5.47 2.95 -15.89
C VAL A 42 -5.70 2.53 -17.35
N GLU A 43 -5.75 3.48 -18.29
CA GLU A 43 -5.95 3.18 -19.72
C GLU A 43 -4.81 2.35 -20.31
N ALA A 44 -3.60 2.50 -19.78
CA ALA A 44 -2.43 1.70 -20.17
C ALA A 44 -2.32 0.37 -19.41
N ASP A 45 -3.26 0.04 -18.50
CA ASP A 45 -3.19 -1.14 -17.62
C ASP A 45 -1.85 -1.25 -16.86
N ALA A 46 -1.29 -0.10 -16.47
CA ALA A 46 0.06 0.02 -15.91
C ALA A 46 0.10 -0.11 -14.37
N LEU A 47 -1.05 0.00 -13.69
CA LEU A 47 -1.16 -0.14 -12.23
C LEU A 47 -1.14 -1.62 -11.82
N LYS A 48 0.01 -2.28 -11.96
CA LYS A 48 0.23 -3.66 -11.52
C LYS A 48 0.45 -3.72 -10.01
N MET A 49 -0.60 -3.42 -9.25
CA MET A 49 -0.59 -3.31 -7.80
C MET A 49 -0.27 -4.66 -7.15
N GLU A 50 0.41 -4.61 -6.01
CA GLU A 50 0.67 -5.80 -5.20
C GLU A 50 -0.61 -6.24 -4.49
N ILE A 51 -0.89 -7.54 -4.53
CA ILE A 51 -2.06 -8.13 -3.87
C ILE A 51 -1.70 -8.40 -2.42
N ILE A 52 -2.49 -7.85 -1.52
CA ILE A 52 -2.43 -8.14 -0.09
C ILE A 52 -3.41 -9.27 0.19
N LEU A 53 -2.90 -10.33 0.80
CA LEU A 53 -3.70 -11.47 1.23
C LEU A 53 -4.13 -11.25 2.68
N ASN A 54 -5.43 -11.08 2.91
CA ASN A 54 -5.99 -10.85 4.24
C ASN A 54 -6.90 -12.03 4.62
N PRO A 55 -6.39 -13.04 5.36
CA PRO A 55 -7.21 -14.14 5.85
C PRO A 55 -8.33 -13.61 6.76
N LYS A 56 -9.55 -14.08 6.53
CA LYS A 56 -10.73 -13.75 7.32
C LYS A 56 -11.48 -15.02 7.70
N ASP A 57 -12.10 -14.97 8.88
CA ASP A 57 -13.12 -15.92 9.30
C ASP A 57 -14.42 -15.12 9.49
N VAL A 58 -15.49 -15.58 8.84
CA VAL A 58 -16.84 -15.09 9.09
C VAL A 58 -17.71 -16.29 9.38
N ASP A 59 -18.25 -16.33 10.60
CA ASP A 59 -19.14 -17.39 11.09
C ASP A 59 -18.54 -18.80 10.95
N GLY A 60 -17.22 -18.96 11.17
CA GLY A 60 -16.51 -20.24 11.09
C GLY A 60 -16.19 -20.69 9.67
N VAL A 61 -16.38 -19.81 8.67
CA VAL A 61 -15.95 -20.02 7.29
C VAL A 61 -14.71 -19.16 7.03
N GLU A 62 -13.58 -19.84 6.82
CA GLU A 62 -12.33 -19.20 6.43
C GLU A 62 -12.34 -18.84 4.94
N PHE A 63 -11.92 -17.62 4.62
CA PHE A 63 -11.68 -17.20 3.24
C PHE A 63 -10.54 -16.18 3.16
N LEU A 64 -10.03 -15.99 1.94
CA LEU A 64 -8.97 -15.04 1.66
C LEU A 64 -9.55 -13.79 1.01
N GLN A 65 -9.50 -12.67 1.72
CA GLN A 65 -9.85 -11.37 1.16
C GLN A 65 -8.62 -10.82 0.42
N LEU A 66 -8.78 -10.56 -0.88
CA LEU A 66 -7.75 -9.97 -1.72
C LEU A 66 -7.91 -8.45 -1.70
N GLU A 67 -6.86 -7.75 -1.31
CA GLU A 67 -6.84 -6.29 -1.19
C GLU A 67 -5.68 -5.69 -1.98
N THR A 68 -5.77 -4.38 -2.21
CA THR A 68 -4.65 -3.56 -2.69
C THR A 68 -4.66 -2.25 -1.91
N ALA A 69 -3.49 -1.74 -1.52
CA ALA A 69 -3.40 -0.44 -0.88
C ALA A 69 -3.29 0.69 -1.91
N ALA A 70 -4.14 1.71 -1.80
CA ALA A 70 -4.08 2.89 -2.67
C ALA A 70 -2.73 3.61 -2.59
N GLY A 71 -2.12 3.67 -1.40
CA GLY A 71 -0.79 4.26 -1.19
C GLY A 71 0.31 3.58 -1.99
N ALA A 72 0.20 2.28 -2.29
CA ALA A 72 1.18 1.56 -3.11
C ALA A 72 1.22 2.05 -4.57
N ALA A 73 0.22 2.80 -5.02
CA ALA A 73 0.18 3.37 -6.37
C ALA A 73 1.29 4.41 -6.60
N VAL A 74 1.86 4.96 -5.51
CA VAL A 74 2.95 5.94 -5.53
C VAL A 74 4.18 5.47 -6.31
N ARG A 75 4.40 4.15 -6.44
CA ARG A 75 5.52 3.58 -7.21
C ARG A 75 5.37 3.73 -8.73
N PHE A 76 4.14 3.95 -9.22
CA PHE A 76 3.82 4.05 -10.64
C PHE A 76 3.71 5.50 -11.14
N ILE A 77 3.85 6.48 -10.25
CA ILE A 77 3.68 7.89 -10.56
C ILE A 77 5.06 8.55 -10.60
N ASP A 78 5.43 9.02 -11.78
CA ASP A 78 6.62 9.86 -11.95
C ASP A 78 6.51 11.11 -11.08
N HIS A 79 7.62 11.49 -10.45
CA HIS A 79 7.70 12.64 -9.55
C HIS A 79 6.78 12.59 -8.32
N ALA A 80 6.49 11.39 -7.80
CA ALA A 80 5.81 11.27 -6.51
C ALA A 80 6.61 11.88 -5.35
N ILE A 81 5.93 12.67 -4.50
CA ILE A 81 6.51 13.38 -3.35
C ILE A 81 5.72 13.02 -2.09
N GLY A 82 6.43 12.73 -1.00
CA GLY A 82 5.87 12.60 0.33
C GLY A 82 6.05 13.89 1.11
N ILE A 83 5.03 14.29 1.87
CA ILE A 83 5.05 15.49 2.72
C ILE A 83 4.87 15.03 4.16
N ASN A 84 5.82 15.40 5.03
CA ASN A 84 5.66 15.20 6.45
C ASN A 84 4.70 16.25 7.00
N VAL A 85 3.62 15.79 7.64
CA VAL A 85 2.58 16.65 8.20
C VAL A 85 2.50 16.44 9.72
N PRO A 86 2.20 17.50 10.50
CA PRO A 86 2.00 17.40 11.95
C PRO A 86 1.03 16.27 12.31
#